data_AF-L1MF65-F1
#
_entry.id   AF-L1MF65-F1
#
_cell.length_a   1.000
_cell.length_b   1.000
_cell.length_c   1.000
_cell.angle_alpha   90.00
_cell.angle_beta   90.00
_cell.angle_gamma   90.00
#
_symmetry.space_group_name_H-M   'P 1'
#
loop_
_entity.id
_entity.type
_entity.pdbx_description
1 polymer ?
#
loop_
_entity_poly.entity_id
_entity_poly.type
_entity_poly.pdbx_seq_one_letter_code
_entity_poly.pdbx_strand_id
1 'polypeptide(L)' 'MTYRPDIDGLRAIAVLAVILFHLNSSWLPGGFLGVDIFFVISGYLIGGILYRELSTNTFSL' A
#
# COMPACT_ATOMS: atom_id res chain seq x y z
N MET A 1 17.03 -0.57 3.73
CA MET A 1 15.68 -0.61 4.32
C MET A 1 15.49 -2.01 4.84
N THR A 2 15.31 -2.19 6.15
CA THR A 2 14.88 -3.48 6.69
C THR A 2 13.51 -3.79 6.12
N TYR A 3 13.32 -5.02 5.62
CA TYR A 3 12.03 -5.46 5.12
C TYR A 3 10.96 -5.31 6.22
N ARG A 4 9.82 -4.71 5.88
CA ARG A 4 8.71 -4.42 6.81
C ARG A 4 7.47 -5.25 6.45
N PRO A 5 7.42 -6.52 6.88
CA PRO A 5 6.32 -7.43 6.54
C PRO A 5 4.97 -6.95 7.08
N ASP A 6 4.98 -6.17 8.15
CA ASP A 6 3.80 -5.53 8.73
C ASP A 6 3.11 -4.55 7.77
N ILE A 7 3.90 -3.77 7.01
CA ILE A 7 3.38 -2.81 6.03
C ILE A 7 2.82 -3.52 4.79
N ASP A 8 3.51 -4.55 4.32
CA ASP A 8 3.01 -5.37 3.21
C ASP A 8 1.75 -6.15 3.59
N GLY A 9 1.66 -6.62 4.84
CA GLY A 9 0.45 -7.22 5.39
C GLY A 9 -0.75 -6.27 5.38
N LEU A 10 -0.53 -5.00 5.78
CA LEU A 10 -1.58 -3.98 5.74
C LEU A 10 -2.06 -3.70 4.30
N ARG A 11 -1.14 -3.69 3.32
CA ARG A 11 -1.47 -3.60 1.90
C ARG A 11 -2.29 -4.80 1.42
N ALA A 12 -1.93 -6.01 1.85
CA ALA A 12 -2.68 -7.22 1.51
C ALA A 12 -4.11 -7.17 2.07
N ILE A 13 -4.29 -6.72 3.32
CA ILE A 13 -5.62 -6.52 3.92
C ILE A 13 -6.44 -5.51 3.12
N ALA A 14 -5.83 -4.40 2.70
CA ALA A 14 -6.49 -3.39 1.89
C ALA A 14 -6.97 -3.96 0.55
N VAL A 15 -6.16 -4.78 -0.13
CA VAL A 15 -6.55 -5.48 -1.37
C VAL A 15 -7.67 -6.50 -1.12
N LEU A 16 -7.61 -7.26 -0.03
CA LEU A 16 -8.67 -8.21 0.33
C LEU A 16 -10.02 -7.52 0.56
N ALA A 17 -10.01 -6.36 1.23
CA ALA A 17 -11.22 -5.56 1.43
C ALA A 17 -11.85 -5.12 0.09
N VAL A 18 -11.02 -4.73 -0.88
CA VAL A 18 -11.48 -4.37 -2.24
C VAL A 18 -12.06 -5.57 -2.95
N ILE A 19 -11.39 -6.73 -2.90
CA ILE A 19 -11.88 -7.97 -3.52
C ILE A 19 -13.24 -8.36 -2.94
N LEU A 20 -13.39 -8.36 -1.61
CA LEU A 20 -14.65 -8.70 -0.94
C LEU A 20 -15.79 -7.76 -1.35
N PHE A 21 -15.52 -6.46 -1.45
CA PHE A 21 -16.50 -5.49 -1.94
C PHE A 21 -16.92 -5.73 -3.39
N HIS A 22 -16.00 -6.14 -4.26
CA HIS A 22 -16.31 -6.46 -5.65
C HIS A 22 -17.07 -7.77 -5.82
N LEU A 23 -16.87 -8.76 -4.94
CA LEU A 23 -17.63 -10.02 -4.96
C LEU A 23 -19.09 -9.79 -4.56
N ASN A 24 -19.32 -9.00 -3.50
CA ASN A 24 -20.63 -8.56 -3.10
C ASN A 24 -20.54 -7.29 -2.28
N SER A 25 -21.03 -6.18 -2.84
CA SER A 25 -21.00 -4.87 -2.20
C SER A 25 -21.79 -4.81 -0.87
N SER A 26 -22.71 -5.75 -0.64
CA SER A 26 -23.47 -5.85 0.62
C SER A 26 -22.66 -6.48 1.76
N TRP A 27 -21.62 -7.27 1.47
CA TRP A 27 -20.80 -7.92 2.51
C TRP A 27 -19.86 -6.94 3.20
N LEU A 28 -19.32 -5.99 2.44
CA LEU A 28 -18.43 -4.97 2.97
C LEU A 28 -18.62 -3.65 2.21
N PRO A 29 -19.68 -2.87 2.50
CA PRO A 29 -20.02 -1.65 1.75
C PRO A 29 -18.91 -0.59 1.71
N GLY A 30 -17.99 -0.61 2.68
CA GLY A 30 -16.82 0.27 2.75
C GLY A 30 -15.53 -0.31 2.14
N GLY A 31 -15.56 -1.49 1.54
CA GLY A 31 -14.34 -2.17 1.07
C GLY A 31 -13.65 -1.45 -0.10
N PHE A 32 -14.33 -0.55 -0.80
CA PHE A 32 -13.73 0.33 -1.82
C PHE A 32 -12.63 1.24 -1.24
N LEU A 33 -12.69 1.60 0.05
CA LEU A 33 -11.66 2.39 0.73
C LEU A 33 -10.30 1.67 0.78
N GLY A 34 -10.28 0.35 0.60
CA GLY A 34 -9.05 -0.42 0.50
C GLY A 34 -8.16 0.04 -0.66
N VAL A 35 -8.74 0.59 -1.74
CA VAL A 35 -7.98 1.16 -2.85
C VAL A 35 -7.15 2.36 -2.37
N ASP A 36 -7.80 3.32 -1.70
CA ASP A 36 -7.14 4.54 -1.21
C ASP A 36 -6.06 4.20 -0.17
N ILE A 37 -6.37 3.30 0.77
CA ILE A 37 -5.43 2.85 1.80
C ILE A 37 -4.20 2.19 1.15
N PHE A 38 -4.39 1.33 0.17
CA PHE A 38 -3.28 0.66 -0.53
C PHE A 38 -2.35 1.67 -1.22
N PHE A 39 -2.93 2.66 -1.91
CA PHE A 39 -2.14 3.69 -2.61
C PHE A 39 -1.40 4.62 -1.64
N VAL A 40 -2.03 5.03 -0.54
CA VAL A 40 -1.38 5.87 0.48
C VAL A 40 -0.18 5.16 1.11
N ILE A 41 -0.34 3.89 1.49
CA ILE A 41 0.76 3.09 2.08
C ILE A 41 1.88 2.91 1.06
N SER A 42 1.54 2.58 -0.18
CA SER A 42 2.52 2.38 -1.24
C SER A 42 3.27 3.68 -1.55
N GLY A 43 2.57 4.81 -1.60
CA GLY A 43 3.16 6.13 -1.79
C GLY A 43 4.11 6.53 -0.66
N TYR A 44 3.74 6.27 0.60
CA TYR A 44 4.62 6.48 1.75
C TYR A 44 5.91 5.65 1.66
N LEU A 45 5.78 4.37 1.30
CA LEU A 45 6.93 3.46 1.18
C LEU A 45 7.85 3.87 0.03
N ILE A 46 7.31 4.05 -1.18
CA ILE A 46 8.06 4.43 -2.37
C ILE A 46 8.70 5.81 -2.18
N GLY A 47 7.96 6.77 -1.62
CA GLY A 47 8.48 8.10 -1.31
C GLY A 47 9.64 8.05 -0.32
N GLY A 48 9.55 7.22 0.73
CA GLY A 48 10.64 7.01 1.67
C GLY A 48 11.87 6.34 1.06
N ILE A 49 11.68 5.39 0.15
CA ILE A 49 12.77 4.75 -0.61
C ILE A 49 13.46 5.78 -1.50
N LEU A 50 12.67 6.54 -2.27
CA LEU A 50 13.18 7.57 -3.18
C LEU A 50 13.94 8.67 -2.43
N TYR A 51 13.37 9.17 -1.34
CA TYR A 51 14.02 10.17 -0.49
C TYR A 51 15.37 9.66 0.04
N ARG A 52 15.43 8.40 0.48
CA ARG A 52 16.67 7.80 0.96
C ARG A 52 17.70 7.69 -0.16
N GLU A 53 17.33 7.16 -1.32
CA GLU A 53 18.24 6.99 -2.46
C GLU A 53 18.77 8.33 -2.98
N LEU A 54 17.93 9.36 -3.01
CA LEU A 54 18.34 10.73 -3.33
C LEU A 54 19.31 11.28 -2.27
N SER A 55 19.04 11.08 -0.98
CA SER A 55 19.92 11.55 0.10
C SER A 55 21.29 10.85 0.11
N THR A 56 21.36 9.59 -0.36
CA THR A 56 22.61 8.81 -0.45
C THR A 56 23.28 8.90 -1.81
N ASN A 57 22.74 9.69 -2.75
CA ASN A 57 23.24 9.82 -4.11
C ASN A 57 23.37 8.48 -4.87
N THR A 58 22.54 7.51 -4.49
CA THR A 58 22.48 6.15 -5.06
C THR A 58 21.26 5.92 -5.94
N PHE A 59 20.47 6.98 -6.18
CA PHE A 59 19.30 6.93 -7.05
C PHE A 59 19.72 6.66 -8.51
N SER A 60 18.99 5.77 -9.17
CA SER A 60 19.17 5.41 -10.59
C SER A 60 17.82 5.48 -11.33
N LEU A 61 17.84 6.02 -12.55
CA LEU A 61 16.68 6.16 -13.45
C LEU A 61 16.48 4.95 -14.36
#